data_AF-A0A8T5HF57-F1
#
_entry.id   AF-A0A8T5HF57-F1
#
_cell.length_a   1.000
_cell.length_b   1.000
_cell.length_c   1.000
_cell.angle_alpha   90.00
_cell.angle_beta   90.00
_cell.angle_gamma   90.00
#
_symmetry.space_group_name_H-M   'P 1'
#
loop_
_entity.id
_entity.type
_entity.pdbx_description
1 polymer ?
#
loop_
_entity_poly.entity_id
_entity_poly.type
_entity_poly.pdbx_seq_one_letter_code
_entity_poly.pdbx_strand_id
1 'polypeptide(L)'
;MKALFVCNQNQNRSKTAEELFKNRFKTKSAGLFNEKPLNEKQISWADTVFVMENKQRTEIAKRFPKQYMQKRIISLNIPDVYHFNQPELQKILKTKINDSF
;
A
#
# COMPACT_ATOMS: atom_id res chain seq x y z
N MET A 1 -11.93 9.46 0.63
CA MET A 1 -11.15 8.47 -0.14
C MET A 1 -10.72 7.30 0.75
N LYS A 2 -10.80 6.09 0.21
CA LYS A 2 -10.34 4.83 0.82
C LYS A 2 -8.98 4.44 0.22
N ALA A 3 -7.94 4.43 1.04
CA ALA A 3 -6.57 4.13 0.63
C ALA A 3 -6.13 2.78 1.23
N LEU A 4 -5.64 1.88 0.39
CA LEU A 4 -5.06 0.61 0.81
C LEU A 4 -3.55 0.64 0.58
N PHE A 5 -2.75 0.44 1.62
CA PHE A 5 -1.30 0.35 1.53
C PHE A 5 -0.85 -1.10 1.55
N VAL A 6 -0.05 -1.51 0.57
CA VAL A 6 0.40 -2.91 0.43
C VAL A 6 1.92 -2.98 0.44
N CYS A 7 2.48 -3.83 1.28
CA CYS A 7 3.87 -4.27 1.19
C CYS A 7 3.96 -5.81 1.21
N ASN A 8 5.15 -6.38 1.41
CA ASN A 8 5.30 -7.84 1.44
C ASN A 8 4.67 -8.44 2.71
N GLN A 9 5.04 -7.94 3.89
CA GLN A 9 4.72 -8.60 5.17
C GLN A 9 3.62 -7.92 5.99
N ASN A 10 3.23 -6.71 5.62
CA ASN A 10 2.38 -5.83 6.43
C ASN A 10 2.93 -5.52 7.82
N GLN A 11 4.21 -5.18 7.93
CA GLN A 11 4.86 -4.93 9.22
C GLN A 11 5.45 -3.53 9.32
N ASN A 12 6.22 -3.11 8.31
CA ASN A 12 6.91 -1.81 8.32
C ASN A 12 6.16 -0.79 7.45
N ARG A 13 6.54 -0.69 6.17
CA ARG A 13 6.13 0.35 5.22
C ARG A 13 4.62 0.59 5.12
N SER A 14 3.83 -0.48 4.95
CA SER A 14 2.37 -0.36 4.76
C SER A 14 1.63 -0.03 6.05
N LYS A 15 2.06 -0.56 7.21
CA LYS A 15 1.48 -0.21 8.51
C LYS A 15 1.78 1.23 8.89
N THR A 16 3.02 1.68 8.68
CA THR A 16 3.38 3.09 8.89
C THR A 16 2.54 4.00 8.01
N ALA A 17 2.34 3.66 6.73
CA ALA A 17 1.47 4.46 5.86
C ALA A 17 0.01 4.47 6.36
N GLU A 18 -0.55 3.32 6.77
CA GLU A 18 -1.90 3.26 7.32
C GLU A 18 -2.07 4.19 8.53
N GLU A 19 -1.16 4.12 9.50
CA GLU A 19 -1.20 4.95 10.70
C GLU A 19 -1.01 6.43 10.39
N LEU A 20 -0.08 6.75 9.49
CA LEU A 20 0.28 8.11 9.16
C LEU A 20 -0.85 8.87 8.47
N PHE A 21 -1.66 8.18 7.65
CA PHE A 21 -2.72 8.81 6.85
C PHE A 21 -4.14 8.56 7.38
N LYS A 22 -4.32 7.86 8.50
CA LYS A 22 -5.65 7.54 9.07
C LYS A 22 -6.54 8.76 9.38
N ASN A 23 -5.93 9.91 9.66
CA ASN A 23 -6.65 11.16 9.94
C ASN A 23 -7.05 11.91 8.66
N ARG A 24 -6.46 11.56 7.51
CA ARG A 24 -6.73 12.20 6.21
C ARG A 24 -7.61 11.34 5.31
N PHE A 25 -7.49 10.02 5.40
CA PHE A 25 -8.20 9.06 4.57
C PHE A 25 -8.78 7.92 5.40
N LYS A 26 -9.73 7.17 4.83
CA LYS A 26 -10.09 5.85 5.36
C LYS A 26 -8.97 4.90 4.94
N THR A 27 -8.09 4.52 5.86
CA THR A 27 -6.90 3.72 5.56
C THR A 27 -7.08 2.25 5.94
N LYS A 28 -6.42 1.37 5.19
CA LYS A 28 -6.14 -0.03 5.54
C LYS A 28 -4.73 -0.39 5.08
N SER A 29 -4.13 -1.41 5.69
CA SER A 29 -2.90 -2.03 5.19
C SER A 29 -3.05 -3.53 4.94
N ALA A 30 -2.21 -4.08 4.06
CA ALA A 30 -2.14 -5.51 3.77
C ALA A 30 -0.74 -5.96 3.34
N GLY A 31 -0.51 -7.27 3.40
CA GLY A 31 0.75 -7.93 3.03
C GLY A 31 0.49 -8.95 1.93
N LEU A 32 1.39 -9.09 0.95
CA LEU A 32 1.25 -10.12 -0.10
C LEU A 32 1.73 -11.51 0.35
N PHE A 33 2.61 -11.60 1.34
CA PHE A 33 3.36 -12.82 1.67
C PHE A 33 3.43 -13.07 3.18
N ASN A 34 2.38 -12.72 3.92
CA ASN A 34 2.25 -12.97 5.36
C ASN A 34 1.16 -14.03 5.64
N GLU A 35 0.89 -14.32 6.92
CA GLU A 35 -0.12 -15.32 7.35
C GLU A 35 -1.55 -15.01 6.89
N LYS A 36 -1.86 -13.72 6.70
CA LYS A 36 -3.17 -13.25 6.22
C LYS A 36 -2.97 -12.36 5.00
N PRO A 37 -2.67 -12.96 3.83
CA PRO A 37 -2.36 -12.22 2.63
C PRO A 37 -3.50 -11.29 2.23
N LEU A 38 -3.12 -10.26 1.46
CA LEU A 38 -4.02 -9.40 0.72
C LEU A 38 -5.08 -10.26 0.02
N ASN A 39 -6.34 -9.89 0.21
CA ASN A 39 -7.46 -10.57 -0.41
C ASN A 39 -8.27 -9.64 -1.31
N GLU A 40 -9.14 -10.24 -2.12
CA GLU A 40 -10.00 -9.54 -3.05
C GLU A 40 -10.85 -8.44 -2.39
N LYS A 41 -11.44 -8.72 -1.22
CA LYS A 41 -12.30 -7.77 -0.50
C LYS A 41 -11.54 -6.50 -0.13
N GLN A 42 -10.27 -6.59 0.24
CA GLN A 42 -9.44 -5.43 0.57
C GLN A 42 -9.18 -4.55 -0.65
N ILE A 43 -8.84 -5.15 -1.81
CA ILE A 43 -8.59 -4.41 -3.05
C ILE A 43 -9.88 -3.76 -3.55
N SER A 44 -10.98 -4.52 -3.56
CA SER A 44 -12.29 -4.04 -3.99
C SER A 44 -12.81 -2.90 -3.10
N TRP A 45 -12.47 -2.90 -1.81
CA TRP A 45 -12.83 -1.83 -0.88
C TRP A 45 -12.13 -0.51 -1.18
N ALA A 46 -10.90 -0.53 -1.72
CA ALA A 46 -10.09 0.66 -1.92
C ALA A 46 -10.52 1.49 -3.14
N ASP A 47 -10.43 2.82 -3.02
CA ASP A 47 -10.51 3.73 -4.17
C ASP A 47 -9.14 3.79 -4.86
N THR A 48 -8.06 3.75 -4.08
CA THR A 48 -6.66 3.68 -4.57
C THR A 48 -5.85 2.70 -3.73
N VAL A 49 -5.07 1.87 -4.41
CA VAL A 49 -4.10 0.96 -3.79
C VAL A 49 -2.70 1.50 -4.01
N PHE A 50 -1.98 1.72 -2.93
CA PHE A 50 -0.59 2.12 -2.95
C PHE A 50 0.28 0.91 -2.62
N VAL A 51 1.18 0.57 -3.54
CA VAL A 51 2.22 -0.43 -3.29
C VAL A 51 3.56 0.25 -3.08
N MET A 52 4.46 -0.37 -2.32
CA MET A 52 5.79 0.20 -2.06
C MET A 52 6.70 0.06 -3.28
N GLU A 53 6.63 -1.06 -3.99
CA GLU A 53 7.52 -1.39 -5.11
C GLU A 53 6.74 -1.98 -6.29
N ASN A 54 7.23 -1.81 -7.52
CA ASN A 54 6.57 -2.32 -8.73
C ASN A 54 6.33 -3.83 -8.71
N LYS A 55 7.22 -4.62 -8.08
CA LYS A 55 7.06 -6.08 -7.93
C LYS A 55 5.73 -6.45 -7.26
N GLN A 56 5.27 -5.64 -6.32
CA GLN A 56 4.00 -5.85 -5.60
C GLN A 56 2.81 -5.53 -6.49
N ARG A 57 2.92 -4.51 -7.36
CA ARG A 57 1.89 -4.22 -8.36
C ARG A 57 1.75 -5.38 -9.36
N THR A 58 2.86 -5.92 -9.84
CA THR A 58 2.87 -7.09 -10.72
C THR A 58 2.26 -8.31 -10.03
N GLU A 59 2.56 -8.52 -8.76
CA GLU A 59 1.98 -9.62 -7.99
C GLU A 59 0.46 -9.48 -7.81
N ILE A 60 -0.02 -8.26 -7.56
CA ILE A 60 -1.46 -7.97 -7.52
C ILE A 60 -2.11 -8.25 -8.88
N ALA A 61 -1.48 -7.87 -9.99
CA ALA A 61 -2.01 -8.15 -11.34
C ALA A 61 -2.17 -9.65 -11.60
N LYS A 62 -1.24 -10.47 -11.11
CA LYS A 62 -1.29 -11.94 -11.22
C LYS A 62 -2.40 -12.54 -10.36
N ARG A 63 -2.51 -12.12 -9.09
CA ARG A 63 -3.46 -12.71 -8.13
C ARG A 63 -4.89 -12.20 -8.29
N PHE A 64 -5.05 -10.96 -8.71
CA PHE A 64 -6.32 -10.24 -8.72
C PHE A 64 -6.55 -9.51 -10.06
N PRO A 65 -6.52 -10.20 -11.21
CA PRO A 65 -6.53 -9.57 -12.53
C PRO A 65 -7.77 -8.71 -12.77
N LYS A 66 -8.94 -9.14 -12.30
CA LYS A 66 -10.20 -8.38 -12.45
C LYS A 66 -10.15 -7.04 -11.71
N GLN A 67 -9.69 -7.05 -10.47
CA GLN A 67 -9.60 -5.86 -9.63
C GLN A 67 -8.47 -4.96 -10.12
N TYR A 68 -7.36 -5.54 -10.59
CA TYR A 68 -6.24 -4.79 -11.17
C TYR A 68 -6.70 -3.90 -12.33
N MET A 69 -7.56 -4.41 -13.21
CA MET A 69 -8.09 -3.64 -14.35
C MET A 69 -9.07 -2.53 -13.95
N GLN A 70 -9.67 -2.61 -12.76
CA GLN A 70 -10.72 -1.68 -12.31
C GLN A 70 -10.22 -0.66 -11.30
N LYS A 71 -9.08 -0.91 -10.65
CA LYS A 71 -8.59 -0.12 -9.53
C LYS A 71 -7.37 0.70 -9.90
N ARG A 72 -7.30 1.90 -9.33
CA ARG A 72 -6.10 2.73 -9.40
C ARG A 72 -5.02 2.15 -8.48
N ILE A 73 -3.96 1.59 -9.07
CA ILE A 73 -2.84 1.00 -8.34
C ILE A 73 -1.56 1.80 -8.64
N ILE A 74 -0.99 2.43 -7.61
CA ILE A 74 0.17 3.31 -7.71
C ILE A 74 1.35 2.68 -6.98
N SER A 75 2.53 2.65 -7.61
CA SER A 75 3.77 2.29 -6.92
C SER A 75 4.48 3.53 -6.43
N LEU A 76 4.85 3.55 -5.13
CA LEU A 76 5.54 4.67 -4.50
C LEU A 76 7.06 4.64 -4.71
N ASN A 77 7.60 3.52 -5.21
CA ASN A 77 9.04 3.27 -5.37
C ASN A 77 9.84 3.49 -4.07
N ILE A 78 9.36 2.90 -2.96
CA ILE A 78 9.98 2.96 -1.63
C ILE A 78 10.66 1.60 -1.32
N PRO A 79 11.99 1.55 -1.19
CA PRO A 79 12.73 0.30 -0.96
C PRO A 79 12.42 -0.33 0.40
N ASP A 80 12.65 -1.65 0.53
CA ASP A 80 12.40 -2.43 1.75
C ASP A 80 13.57 -2.36 2.75
N VAL A 81 13.95 -1.15 3.13
CA VAL A 81 15.09 -0.90 4.03
C VAL A 81 14.69 -0.13 5.30
N TYR A 82 13.39 0.07 5.50
CA TYR A 82 12.86 0.88 6.58
C TYR A 82 12.18 0.04 7.65
N HIS A 83 12.32 0.48 8.89
CA HIS A 83 11.60 -0.07 10.02
C HIS A 83 10.26 0.65 10.26
N PHE A 84 9.38 -0.01 10.99
CA PHE A 84 8.10 0.55 11.38
C PHE A 84 8.27 1.90 12.09
N ASN A 85 7.52 2.91 11.63
CA ASN A 85 7.44 4.28 12.13
C ASN A 85 8.76 5.06 12.13
N GLN A 86 9.76 4.58 11.39
CA GLN A 86 11.01 5.29 11.17
C GLN A 86 10.76 6.71 10.57
N PRO A 87 11.40 7.78 11.08
CA PRO A 87 11.15 9.15 10.63
C PRO A 87 11.36 9.38 9.12
N GLU A 88 12.42 8.80 8.55
CA GLU A 88 12.72 8.93 7.12
C GLU A 88 11.63 8.31 6.26
N LEU A 89 11.09 7.16 6.69
CA LEU A 89 9.97 6.48 6.03
C LEU A 89 8.71 7.37 6.06
N GLN A 90 8.40 7.98 7.20
CA GLN A 90 7.25 8.88 7.29
C GLN A 90 7.40 10.09 6.36
N LYS A 91 8.62 10.65 6.27
CA LYS A 91 8.92 11.79 5.39
C LYS A 91 8.71 11.43 3.92
N ILE A 92 9.31 10.34 3.44
CA ILE A 92 9.18 9.93 2.03
C ILE A 92 7.74 9.53 1.69
N LEU A 93 7.00 8.89 2.62
CA LEU A 93 5.59 8.57 2.43
C LEU A 93 4.74 9.83 2.24
N LYS A 94 4.94 10.87 3.07
CA LYS A 94 4.25 12.17 2.92
C LYS A 94 4.51 12.79 1.55
N THR A 95 5.77 12.86 1.14
CA THR A 95 6.13 13.42 -0.17
C THR A 95 5.47 12.64 -1.30
N LYS A 96 5.71 11.33 -1.41
CA LYS A 96 5.21 10.51 -2.53
C LYS A 96 3.69 10.47 -2.64
N ILE A 97 2.98 10.46 -1.51
CA ILE A 97 1.52 10.40 -1.51
C ILE A 97 0.93 11.77 -1.86
N ASN A 98 1.55 12.87 -1.44
CA ASN A 98 1.11 14.20 -1.85
C ASN A 98 1.28 14.42 -3.36
N ASP A 99 2.38 13.96 -3.95
CA ASP A 99 2.65 14.07 -5.39
C ASP A 99 1.75 13.15 -6.26
N SER A 100 0.99 12.25 -5.62
CA SER A 100 0.09 11.31 -6.32
C SER A 100 -1.33 11.85 -6.55
N PHE A 101 -1.62 13.05 -6.02
CA PHE A 101 -2.89 13.77 -6.16
C PHE A 101 -2.66 15.09 -6.92
#